data_AF-A0AAJ6NT53-F1
#
_entry.id   AF-A0AAJ6NT53-F1
#
_cell.length_a   1.000
_cell.length_b   1.000
_cell.length_c   1.000
_cell.angle_alpha   90.00
_cell.angle_beta   90.00
_cell.angle_gamma   90.00
#
_symmetry.space_group_name_H-M   'P 1'
#
loop_
_entity.id
_entity.type
_entity.pdbx_description
1 polymer ?
#
loop_
_entity_poly.entity_id
_entity_poly.type
_entity_poly.pdbx_seq_one_letter_code
_entity_poly.pdbx_strand_id
1 'polypeptide(L)'
;MHCKIFYSWQSDLPNATNRGFIEKALEDAAKSIRNDDSIEVEPVIDRDTINVPGSPDIAYTIFGKIEQAQVFVCDISIINQNTSSRPTPNPNVLIELGYAIKTLGWDNIVMVMNSAFGKPEELPFDLRMRRVITYHMLQESEDRATERKKLERTLTAALRSILEGLDLQTTGEIVQPLSIGEQARIAVENYQPNQIPLVRRFMTWLRDELDALKPAFTKGGFPDELLMQSIEQTTDLVIQFAQIAEVIATMNNYDAASEIYKQFELILERYNMPRTFFGNYKNIDFDFYKFIGHELFVTFFSFLIRENRWQLIADLLEEEIYVENHQISKEQGLVSFIYVSKHVKLLNYHKERLRLSRISIHADILNERHTQGELAKVIPIQEFMDADCFLFLRSEFMAPAASQWNKWIPWSKVYMQKVPRYLLEASHIKYAEKLLSPLGIKNIDTFRIRLPDASNKLEKMFSDGFSDFSPLGIDPLTIGSK
;
A
#
# COMPACT_ATOMS: atom_id res chain seq x y z
N MET A 1 5.62 -27.05 -6.99
CA MET A 1 5.91 -25.73 -6.36
C MET A 1 7.35 -25.76 -5.83
N HIS A 2 8.11 -24.66 -5.86
CA HIS A 2 9.45 -24.65 -5.23
C HIS A 2 9.31 -24.26 -3.76
N CYS A 3 9.82 -25.09 -2.84
CA CYS A 3 9.88 -24.78 -1.42
C CYS A 3 11.31 -24.40 -1.02
N LYS A 4 11.49 -23.20 -0.48
CA LYS A 4 12.77 -22.73 0.05
C LYS A 4 12.93 -23.20 1.50
N ILE A 5 14.05 -23.86 1.77
CA ILE A 5 14.49 -24.21 3.11
C ILE A 5 15.68 -23.32 3.44
N PHE A 6 15.54 -22.45 4.44
CA PHE A 6 16.67 -21.62 4.89
C PHE A 6 17.46 -22.37 5.96
N TYR A 7 18.78 -22.50 5.75
CA TYR A 7 19.71 -23.11 6.70
C TYR A 7 20.55 -22.05 7.41
N SER A 8 20.25 -21.82 8.68
CA SER A 8 21.01 -20.96 9.59
C SER A 8 22.11 -21.77 10.28
N TRP A 9 23.36 -21.37 10.06
CA TRP A 9 24.53 -22.11 10.53
C TRP A 9 25.48 -21.25 11.36
N GLN A 10 26.40 -21.92 12.04
CA GLN A 10 27.44 -21.27 12.86
C GLN A 10 28.85 -21.81 12.52
N SER A 11 29.87 -20.98 12.73
CA SER A 11 31.28 -21.30 12.46
C SER A 11 32.12 -21.53 13.71
N ASP A 12 31.54 -21.46 14.91
CA ASP A 12 32.26 -21.58 16.18
C ASP A 12 32.68 -23.03 16.49
N LEU A 13 32.02 -24.00 15.86
CA LEU A 13 32.32 -25.43 16.01
C LEU A 13 32.97 -26.02 14.74
N PRO A 14 33.71 -27.14 14.85
CA PRO A 14 34.40 -27.74 13.72
C PRO A 14 33.47 -28.06 12.55
N ASN A 15 33.81 -27.56 11.35
CA ASN A 15 32.98 -27.71 10.15
C ASN A 15 32.64 -29.17 9.82
N ALA A 16 33.60 -30.08 10.07
CA ALA A 16 33.46 -31.51 9.81
C ALA A 16 32.45 -32.24 10.73
N THR A 17 32.11 -31.65 11.88
CA THR A 17 31.16 -32.21 12.85
C THR A 17 29.85 -31.42 12.92
N ASN A 18 29.85 -30.16 12.45
CA ASN A 18 28.72 -29.22 12.56
C ASN A 18 28.33 -28.68 11.18
N ARG A 19 28.65 -27.43 10.86
CA ARG A 19 28.18 -26.73 9.65
C ARG A 19 28.13 -27.60 8.40
N GLY A 20 29.27 -28.12 7.95
CA GLY A 20 29.37 -28.93 6.74
C GLY A 20 28.77 -30.34 6.89
N PHE A 21 28.72 -30.87 8.11
CA PHE A 21 28.07 -32.16 8.40
C PHE A 21 26.55 -32.07 8.28
N ILE A 22 25.95 -31.08 8.94
CA ILE A 22 24.51 -30.81 8.93
C ILE A 22 24.07 -30.40 7.53
N GLU A 23 24.81 -29.47 6.88
CA GLU A 23 24.53 -29.03 5.53
C GLU A 23 24.47 -30.21 4.56
N LYS A 24 25.46 -31.11 4.61
CA LYS A 24 25.50 -32.27 3.73
C LYS A 24 24.32 -33.20 3.97
N ALA A 25 23.96 -33.45 5.23
CA ALA A 25 22.79 -34.25 5.58
C ALA A 25 21.49 -33.61 5.09
N LEU A 26 21.37 -32.28 5.19
CA LEU A 26 20.20 -31.51 4.76
C LEU A 26 20.07 -31.49 3.23
N GLU A 27 21.16 -31.31 2.49
CA GLU A 27 21.18 -31.41 1.04
C GLU A 27 20.77 -32.80 0.55
N ASP A 28 21.29 -33.85 1.19
CA ASP A 28 20.97 -35.23 0.81
C ASP A 28 19.51 -35.56 1.16
N ALA A 29 18.98 -35.03 2.28
CA ALA A 29 17.57 -35.12 2.63
C ALA A 29 16.66 -34.41 1.61
N ALA A 30 17.03 -33.20 1.17
CA ALA A 30 16.30 -32.46 0.14
C ALA A 30 16.33 -33.17 -1.22
N LYS A 31 17.44 -33.80 -1.59
CA LYS A 31 17.53 -34.64 -2.80
C LYS A 31 16.64 -35.88 -2.70
N SER A 32 16.60 -36.52 -1.53
CA SER A 32 15.74 -37.69 -1.28
C SER A 32 14.25 -37.35 -1.44
N ILE A 33 13.83 -36.17 -0.96
CA ILE A 33 12.46 -35.67 -1.13
C ILE A 33 12.16 -35.35 -2.59
N ARG A 34 13.08 -34.69 -3.29
CA ARG A 34 12.92 -34.32 -4.71
C ARG A 34 12.77 -35.53 -5.64
N ASN A 35 13.43 -36.65 -5.31
CA ASN A 35 13.36 -37.88 -6.10
C ASN A 35 12.11 -38.72 -5.78
N ASP A 36 11.22 -38.23 -4.93
CA ASP A 36 9.96 -38.89 -4.60
C ASP A 36 8.79 -38.22 -5.35
N ASP A 37 8.31 -38.90 -6.39
CA ASP A 37 7.23 -38.41 -7.26
C ASP A 37 5.89 -38.20 -6.53
N SER A 38 5.75 -38.62 -5.26
CA SER A 38 4.55 -38.40 -4.44
C SER A 38 4.47 -37.02 -3.80
N ILE A 39 5.54 -36.20 -3.88
CA ILE A 39 5.61 -34.86 -3.29
C ILE A 39 5.70 -33.82 -4.41
N GLU A 40 4.69 -32.98 -4.58
CA GLU A 40 4.63 -31.94 -5.64
C GLU A 40 5.55 -30.72 -5.37
N VAL A 41 6.38 -30.81 -4.33
CA VAL A 41 7.17 -29.71 -3.78
C VAL A 41 8.66 -30.00 -3.93
N GLU A 42 9.39 -29.09 -4.58
CA GLU A 42 10.84 -29.20 -4.77
C GLU A 42 11.60 -28.38 -3.72
N PRO A 43 12.28 -29.02 -2.73
CA PRO A 43 13.04 -28.30 -1.73
C PRO A 43 14.37 -27.76 -2.28
N VAL A 44 14.61 -26.47 -2.06
CA VAL A 44 15.84 -25.75 -2.39
C VAL A 44 16.46 -25.19 -1.12
N ILE A 45 17.72 -25.52 -0.84
CA ILE A 45 18.45 -25.02 0.32
C ILE A 45 19.01 -23.62 0.00
N ASP A 46 18.71 -22.64 0.85
CA ASP A 46 19.26 -21.29 0.83
C ASP A 46 19.94 -20.97 2.17
N ARG A 47 20.89 -20.04 2.17
CA ARG A 47 21.66 -19.61 3.36
C ARG A 47 22.41 -18.31 3.11
N ASP A 48 22.85 -17.65 4.18
CA ASP A 48 23.72 -16.45 4.11
C ASP A 48 23.23 -15.43 3.07
N THR A 49 24.18 -14.81 2.37
CA THR A 49 23.97 -13.95 1.20
C THR A 49 24.18 -14.69 -0.12
N ILE A 50 24.21 -16.03 -0.15
CA ILE A 50 24.47 -16.79 -1.39
C ILE A 50 23.43 -16.45 -2.47
N ASN A 51 23.81 -16.41 -3.74
CA ASN A 51 22.93 -16.03 -4.86
C ASN A 51 22.38 -14.59 -4.81
N VAL A 52 22.95 -13.70 -3.99
CA VAL A 52 22.63 -12.26 -4.00
C VAL A 52 23.83 -11.50 -4.59
N PRO A 53 23.66 -10.73 -5.68
CA PRO A 53 24.78 -10.05 -6.34
C PRO A 53 25.26 -8.81 -5.56
N GLY A 54 26.56 -8.51 -5.69
CA GLY A 54 27.18 -7.30 -5.13
C GLY A 54 27.58 -7.42 -3.66
N SER A 55 27.53 -6.30 -2.94
CA SER A 55 27.85 -6.20 -1.50
C SER A 55 26.58 -5.87 -0.70
N PRO A 56 25.66 -6.84 -0.51
CA PRO A 56 24.38 -6.57 0.11
C PRO A 56 24.52 -6.31 1.61
N ASP A 57 23.56 -5.58 2.20
CA ASP A 57 23.40 -5.53 3.65
C ASP A 57 23.10 -6.95 4.16
N ILE A 58 24.05 -7.52 4.91
CA ILE A 58 24.05 -8.92 5.31
C ILE A 58 22.82 -9.24 6.16
N ALA A 59 22.52 -8.41 7.17
CA ALA A 59 21.43 -8.67 8.10
C ALA A 59 20.07 -8.52 7.41
N TYR A 60 19.90 -7.44 6.64
CA TYR A 60 18.66 -7.22 5.88
C TYR A 60 18.39 -8.34 4.87
N THR A 61 19.44 -8.82 4.21
CA THR A 61 19.34 -9.89 3.20
C THR A 61 18.99 -11.23 3.83
N ILE A 62 19.63 -11.59 4.95
CA ILE A 62 19.34 -12.83 5.67
C ILE A 62 17.89 -12.84 6.14
N PHE A 63 17.42 -11.75 6.77
CA PHE A 63 16.02 -11.67 7.19
C PHE A 63 15.05 -11.75 6.01
N GLY A 64 15.32 -11.03 4.91
CA GLY A 64 14.49 -11.12 3.69
C GLY A 64 14.45 -12.53 3.07
N LYS A 65 15.53 -13.31 3.18
CA LYS A 65 15.53 -14.72 2.75
C LYS A 65 14.77 -15.63 3.71
N ILE A 66 14.87 -15.39 5.01
CA ILE A 66 14.09 -16.11 6.03
C ILE A 66 12.59 -15.87 5.81
N GLU A 67 12.17 -14.65 5.48
CA GLU A 67 10.75 -14.35 5.16
C GLU A 67 10.22 -15.12 3.96
N GLN A 68 11.08 -15.41 2.98
CA GLN A 68 10.70 -16.12 1.77
C GLN A 68 10.78 -17.65 1.90
N ALA A 69 11.34 -18.15 3.00
CA ALA A 69 11.46 -19.57 3.26
C ALA A 69 10.13 -20.15 3.75
N GLN A 70 9.90 -21.44 3.48
CA GLN A 70 8.77 -22.19 4.03
C GLN A 70 9.20 -23.04 5.22
N VAL A 71 10.49 -23.39 5.29
CA VAL A 71 11.08 -24.15 6.40
C VAL A 71 12.38 -23.50 6.83
N PHE A 72 12.60 -23.38 8.13
CA PHE A 72 13.86 -22.89 8.69
C PHE A 72 14.55 -24.00 9.49
N VAL A 73 15.80 -24.28 9.14
CA VAL A 73 16.65 -25.27 9.80
C VAL A 73 17.82 -24.55 10.45
N CYS A 74 18.11 -24.81 11.72
CA CYS A 74 19.23 -24.14 12.41
C CYS A 74 20.11 -25.07 13.24
N ASP A 75 21.43 -24.77 13.25
CA ASP A 75 22.40 -25.40 14.15
C ASP A 75 22.43 -24.68 15.51
N ILE A 76 21.75 -25.26 16.50
CA ILE A 76 21.69 -24.77 17.87
C ILE A 76 22.69 -25.47 18.81
N SER A 77 23.76 -26.06 18.27
CA SER A 77 24.82 -26.66 19.08
C SER A 77 25.48 -25.62 19.99
N ILE A 78 25.75 -26.02 21.24
CA ILE A 78 26.35 -25.15 22.26
C ILE A 78 27.81 -24.85 21.88
N ILE A 79 28.16 -23.57 21.84
CA ILE A 79 29.49 -23.13 21.36
C ILE A 79 30.52 -22.96 22.48
N ASN A 80 30.08 -22.93 23.73
CA ASN A 80 30.91 -22.54 24.88
C ASN A 80 30.94 -23.58 26.01
N GLN A 81 30.78 -24.87 25.69
CA GLN A 81 30.74 -25.97 26.68
C GLN A 81 31.97 -26.04 27.62
N ASN A 82 33.13 -25.54 27.18
CA ASN A 82 34.38 -25.56 27.95
C ASN A 82 34.61 -24.30 28.78
N THR A 83 33.56 -23.52 29.03
CA THR A 83 33.64 -22.26 29.79
C THR A 83 32.78 -22.34 31.05
N SER A 84 33.11 -21.53 32.06
CA SER A 84 32.27 -21.39 33.27
C SER A 84 31.01 -20.55 33.04
N SER A 85 30.84 -19.99 31.84
CA SER A 85 29.69 -19.18 31.44
C SER A 85 28.46 -20.03 31.18
N ARG A 86 27.28 -19.40 31.19
CA ARG A 86 26.02 -20.08 30.81
C ARG A 86 26.13 -20.69 29.41
N PRO A 87 25.78 -21.97 29.20
CA PRO A 87 25.79 -22.59 27.88
C PRO A 87 24.87 -21.84 26.90
N THR A 88 25.35 -21.61 25.68
CA THR A 88 24.61 -20.93 24.63
C THR A 88 24.96 -21.46 23.24
N PRO A 89 23.98 -21.52 22.32
CA PRO A 89 24.24 -21.56 20.89
C PRO A 89 24.87 -20.26 20.37
N ASN A 90 25.21 -20.24 19.08
CA ASN A 90 25.68 -19.03 18.41
C ASN A 90 24.62 -17.91 18.46
N PRO A 91 24.98 -16.68 18.90
CA PRO A 91 24.02 -15.57 19.01
C PRO A 91 23.36 -15.13 17.71
N ASN A 92 24.05 -15.20 16.57
CA ASN A 92 23.47 -14.83 15.27
C ASN A 92 22.40 -15.84 14.87
N VAL A 93 22.69 -17.13 15.04
CA VAL A 93 21.69 -18.20 14.83
C VAL A 93 20.48 -18.01 15.74
N LEU A 94 20.67 -17.57 16.99
CA LEU A 94 19.55 -17.29 17.89
C LEU A 94 18.70 -16.09 17.44
N ILE A 95 19.32 -15.03 16.90
CA ILE A 95 18.60 -13.89 16.34
C ILE A 95 17.79 -14.31 15.11
N GLU A 96 18.42 -15.06 14.19
CA GLU A 96 17.76 -15.59 13.00
C GLU A 96 16.62 -16.55 13.36
N LEU A 97 16.83 -17.43 14.34
CA LEU A 97 15.79 -18.31 14.88
C LEU A 97 14.62 -17.50 15.47
N GLY A 98 14.91 -16.47 16.27
CA GLY A 98 13.88 -15.58 16.82
C GLY A 98 13.04 -14.92 15.72
N TYR A 99 13.69 -14.45 14.66
CA TYR A 99 13.03 -13.89 13.48
C TYR A 99 12.19 -14.94 12.74
N ALA A 100 12.76 -16.13 12.49
CA ALA A 100 12.06 -17.24 11.84
C ALA A 100 10.82 -17.70 12.62
N ILE A 101 10.90 -17.76 13.96
CA ILE A 101 9.74 -18.08 14.82
C ILE A 101 8.63 -17.04 14.63
N LYS A 102 8.97 -15.75 14.57
CA LYS A 102 8.00 -14.67 14.38
C LYS A 102 7.33 -14.74 13.01
N THR A 103 8.07 -15.10 11.97
CA THR A 103 7.59 -15.05 10.58
C THR A 103 6.95 -16.35 10.12
N LEU A 104 7.58 -17.49 10.42
CA LEU A 104 7.17 -18.81 9.91
C LEU A 104 6.35 -19.61 10.94
N GLY A 105 6.39 -19.22 12.22
CA GLY A 105 5.80 -19.99 13.31
C GLY A 105 6.61 -21.23 13.67
N TRP A 106 6.38 -21.79 14.86
CA TRP A 106 7.14 -22.93 15.40
C TRP A 106 7.00 -24.22 14.58
N ASP A 107 5.86 -24.41 13.92
CA ASP A 107 5.56 -25.64 13.17
C ASP A 107 6.46 -25.82 11.94
N ASN A 108 7.09 -24.74 11.48
CA ASN A 108 7.97 -24.69 10.32
C ASN A 108 9.47 -24.61 10.68
N ILE A 109 9.82 -24.86 11.96
CA ILE A 109 11.19 -24.79 12.48
C ILE A 109 11.74 -26.19 12.77
N VAL A 110 12.94 -26.47 12.26
CA VAL A 110 13.73 -27.67 12.59
C VAL A 110 15.02 -27.26 13.28
N MET A 111 15.10 -27.50 14.59
CA MET A 111 16.32 -27.27 15.36
C MET A 111 17.19 -28.52 15.39
N VAL A 112 18.47 -28.37 15.06
CA VAL A 112 19.45 -29.45 15.01
C VAL A 112 20.58 -29.17 16.01
N MET A 113 20.99 -30.19 16.75
CA MET A 113 22.04 -30.08 17.77
C MET A 113 23.00 -31.26 17.72
N ASN A 114 24.30 -31.00 17.69
CA ASN A 114 25.31 -32.01 17.93
C ASN A 114 25.48 -32.23 19.45
N SER A 115 25.03 -33.38 19.91
CA SER A 115 25.09 -33.79 21.32
C SER A 115 26.50 -34.01 21.87
N ALA A 116 27.52 -34.02 21.00
CA ALA A 116 28.92 -34.01 21.42
C ALA A 116 29.32 -32.69 22.13
N PHE A 117 28.52 -31.63 21.96
CA PHE A 117 28.77 -30.30 22.52
C PHE A 117 27.87 -29.92 23.70
N GLY A 118 27.07 -30.87 24.20
CA GLY A 118 26.12 -30.67 25.30
C GLY A 118 24.79 -31.36 25.04
N LYS A 119 23.86 -31.27 25.98
CA LYS A 119 22.55 -31.90 25.91
C LYS A 119 21.43 -30.89 25.70
N PRO A 120 20.29 -31.28 25.09
CA PRO A 120 19.16 -30.37 24.89
C PRO A 120 18.67 -29.67 26.16
N GLU A 121 18.81 -30.30 27.33
CA GLU A 121 18.38 -29.71 28.62
C GLU A 121 19.24 -28.51 29.05
N GLU A 122 20.44 -28.38 28.49
CA GLU A 122 21.41 -27.31 28.76
C GLU A 122 21.17 -26.08 27.85
N LEU A 123 20.28 -26.19 26.86
CA LEU A 123 19.90 -25.07 26.00
C LEU A 123 19.18 -23.95 26.78
N PRO A 124 19.13 -22.72 26.22
CA PRO A 124 18.30 -21.64 26.75
C PRO A 124 16.85 -22.09 27.03
N PHE A 125 16.22 -21.48 28.04
CA PHE A 125 14.96 -21.98 28.59
C PHE A 125 13.82 -22.02 27.54
N ASP A 126 13.83 -21.10 26.58
CA ASP A 126 12.88 -21.05 25.46
C ASP A 126 13.04 -22.24 24.49
N LEU A 127 14.25 -22.78 24.36
CA LEU A 127 14.59 -23.84 23.41
C LEU A 127 14.53 -25.24 24.01
N ARG A 128 14.95 -25.41 25.28
CA ARG A 128 15.02 -26.74 25.92
C ARG A 128 13.68 -27.47 26.08
N MET A 129 12.56 -26.74 25.96
CA MET A 129 11.20 -27.31 26.01
C MET A 129 10.64 -27.64 24.61
N ARG A 130 11.42 -27.44 23.56
CA ARG A 130 11.04 -27.70 22.17
C ARG A 130 11.70 -28.97 21.66
N ARG A 131 11.15 -29.53 20.59
CA ARG A 131 11.74 -30.69 19.91
C ARG A 131 13.05 -30.27 19.23
N VAL A 132 14.12 -31.01 19.52
CA VAL A 132 15.45 -30.83 18.93
C VAL A 132 15.87 -32.14 18.29
N ILE A 133 16.28 -32.11 17.01
CA ILE A 133 16.92 -33.24 16.36
C ILE A 133 18.36 -33.30 16.84
N THR A 134 18.72 -34.37 17.53
CA THR A 134 20.08 -34.59 18.00
C THR A 134 20.80 -35.61 17.13
N TYR A 135 22.09 -35.39 16.93
CA TYR A 135 23.03 -36.39 16.42
C TYR A 135 24.30 -36.35 17.28
N HIS A 136 25.16 -37.36 17.19
CA HIS A 136 26.39 -37.39 17.98
C HIS A 136 27.62 -37.53 17.08
N MET A 137 28.43 -36.47 16.98
CA MET A 137 29.62 -36.46 16.13
C MET A 137 30.80 -35.79 16.82
N LEU A 138 31.76 -36.60 17.29
CA LEU A 138 33.03 -36.13 17.82
C LEU A 138 34.03 -35.92 16.68
N GLN A 139 35.01 -35.04 16.89
CA GLN A 139 36.01 -34.74 15.87
C GLN A 139 36.86 -35.96 15.49
N GLU A 140 37.17 -36.81 16.48
CA GLU A 140 37.93 -38.06 16.37
C GLU A 140 37.13 -39.22 15.74
N SER A 141 35.83 -39.05 15.47
CA SER A 141 34.99 -40.15 14.96
C SER A 141 35.39 -40.56 13.54
N GLU A 142 35.69 -41.85 13.37
CA GLU A 142 36.03 -42.46 12.07
C GLU A 142 34.78 -42.75 11.21
N ASP A 143 33.68 -43.21 11.82
CA ASP A 143 32.43 -43.53 11.11
C ASP A 143 31.47 -42.33 11.03
N ARG A 144 31.85 -41.34 10.23
CA ARG A 144 31.00 -40.14 9.99
C ARG A 144 29.83 -40.44 9.05
N ALA A 145 29.98 -41.43 8.18
CA ALA A 145 29.00 -41.73 7.14
C ALA A 145 27.72 -42.32 7.73
N THR A 146 27.83 -43.28 8.65
CA THR A 146 26.68 -43.92 9.26
C THR A 146 25.83 -42.93 10.04
N GLU A 147 26.46 -42.08 10.86
CA GLU A 147 25.73 -41.10 11.65
C GLU A 147 25.10 -40.01 10.78
N ARG A 148 25.80 -39.56 9.73
CA ARG A 148 25.22 -38.59 8.78
C ARG A 148 23.97 -39.14 8.12
N LYS A 149 23.97 -40.44 7.78
CA LYS A 149 22.82 -41.12 7.18
C LYS A 149 21.63 -41.24 8.14
N LYS A 150 21.88 -41.31 9.46
CA LYS A 150 20.81 -41.24 10.48
C LYS A 150 20.22 -39.84 10.58
N LEU A 151 21.09 -38.82 10.61
CA LEU A 151 20.65 -37.42 10.61
C LEU A 151 19.84 -37.10 9.35
N GLU A 152 20.34 -37.49 8.18
CA GLU A 152 19.64 -37.39 6.88
C GLU A 152 18.23 -37.98 6.95
N ARG A 153 18.08 -39.24 7.40
CA ARG A 153 16.76 -39.88 7.55
C ARG A 153 15.81 -39.11 8.46
N THR A 154 16.35 -38.54 9.55
CA THR A 154 15.55 -37.81 10.53
C THR A 154 15.13 -36.44 9.98
N LEU A 155 16.03 -35.76 9.27
CA LEU A 155 15.74 -34.53 8.54
C LEU A 155 14.73 -34.78 7.44
N THR A 156 14.85 -35.85 6.64
CA THR A 156 13.87 -36.21 5.62
C THR A 156 12.48 -36.38 6.21
N ALA A 157 12.35 -37.11 7.32
CA ALA A 157 11.06 -37.31 7.99
C ALA A 157 10.48 -35.99 8.54
N ALA A 158 11.31 -35.14 9.15
CA ALA A 158 10.87 -33.85 9.68
C ALA A 158 10.42 -32.90 8.56
N LEU A 159 11.22 -32.78 7.51
CA LEU A 159 10.88 -31.95 6.34
C LEU A 159 9.60 -32.44 5.67
N ARG A 160 9.44 -33.75 5.43
CA ARG A 160 8.20 -34.29 4.85
C ARG A 160 6.95 -33.93 5.66
N SER A 161 7.01 -34.10 6.98
CA SER A 161 5.89 -33.77 7.86
C SER A 161 5.50 -32.28 7.77
N ILE A 162 6.48 -31.39 7.59
CA ILE A 162 6.22 -29.96 7.41
C ILE A 162 5.64 -29.69 6.02
N LEU A 163 6.24 -30.27 4.97
CA LEU A 163 5.80 -30.09 3.59
C LEU A 163 4.38 -30.63 3.33
N GLU A 164 4.03 -31.79 3.90
CA GLU A 164 2.66 -32.34 3.84
C GLU A 164 1.66 -31.43 4.59
N GLY A 165 2.09 -30.82 5.70
CA GLY A 165 1.31 -29.82 6.42
C GLY A 165 1.09 -28.54 5.62
N LEU A 166 2.08 -28.11 4.84
CA LEU A 166 1.97 -26.96 3.93
C LEU A 166 0.97 -27.24 2.80
N ASP A 167 0.93 -28.46 2.25
CA ASP A 167 -0.01 -28.83 1.19
C ASP A 167 -1.48 -28.79 1.68
N LEU A 168 -1.73 -29.21 2.93
CA LEU A 168 -3.03 -29.09 3.57
C LEU A 168 -3.40 -27.62 3.90
N GLN A 169 -2.42 -26.80 4.28
CA GLN A 169 -2.60 -25.34 4.48
C GLN A 169 -2.69 -24.56 3.16
N THR A 170 -2.32 -25.14 2.02
CA THR A 170 -2.50 -24.50 0.70
C THR A 170 -3.99 -24.39 0.31
N THR A 171 -4.88 -25.05 1.06
CA THR A 171 -6.33 -24.81 1.03
C THR A 171 -6.82 -23.72 2.01
N GLY A 172 -5.94 -23.06 2.76
CA GLY A 172 -6.26 -21.97 3.68
C GLY A 172 -5.07 -21.07 4.00
N GLU A 173 -5.01 -19.93 3.31
CA GLU A 173 -4.23 -18.70 3.58
C GLU A 173 -2.73 -18.84 3.91
N ILE A 174 -1.92 -18.63 2.86
CA ILE A 174 -0.51 -18.23 2.96
C ILE A 174 -0.45 -16.85 3.64
N VAL A 175 0.22 -16.73 4.79
CA VAL A 175 0.56 -15.42 5.38
C VAL A 175 1.62 -14.77 4.51
N GLN A 176 1.20 -14.04 3.49
CA GLN A 176 2.08 -13.15 2.72
C GLN A 176 2.62 -12.06 3.65
N PRO A 177 3.88 -11.61 3.48
CA PRO A 177 4.34 -10.41 4.17
C PRO A 177 3.37 -9.27 3.88
N LEU A 178 2.92 -8.56 4.93
CA LEU A 178 1.93 -7.49 4.80
C LEU A 178 2.35 -6.53 3.69
N SER A 179 1.43 -6.21 2.79
CA SER A 179 1.69 -5.26 1.71
C SER A 179 2.14 -3.91 2.29
N ILE A 180 2.83 -3.08 1.50
CA ILE A 180 3.23 -1.73 1.95
C ILE A 180 2.01 -0.92 2.39
N GLY A 181 0.88 -1.08 1.70
CA GLY A 181 -0.39 -0.47 2.07
C GLY A 181 -0.87 -0.91 3.46
N GLU A 182 -0.84 -2.21 3.73
CA GLU A 182 -1.27 -2.76 5.03
C GLU A 182 -0.32 -2.38 6.17
N GLN A 183 0.99 -2.33 5.91
CA GLN A 183 1.96 -1.81 6.88
C GLN A 183 1.69 -0.34 7.24
N ALA A 184 1.47 0.52 6.24
CA ALA A 184 1.15 1.92 6.46
C ALA A 184 -0.18 2.08 7.20
N ARG A 185 -1.21 1.31 6.82
CA ARG A 185 -2.52 1.30 7.48
C ARG A 185 -2.41 0.97 8.96
N ILE A 186 -1.77 -0.15 9.31
CA ILE A 186 -1.56 -0.59 10.70
C ILE A 186 -0.74 0.44 11.49
N ALA A 187 0.27 1.04 10.88
CA ALA A 187 1.11 2.02 11.54
C ALA A 187 0.35 3.31 11.88
N VAL A 188 -0.50 3.80 10.97
CA VAL A 188 -1.38 4.95 11.21
C VAL A 188 -2.43 4.61 12.26
N GLU A 189 -3.06 3.43 12.16
CA GLU A 189 -4.11 2.97 13.09
C GLU A 189 -3.60 2.91 14.54
N ASN A 190 -2.35 2.48 14.73
CA ASN A 190 -1.76 2.30 16.05
C ASN A 190 -0.83 3.45 16.49
N TYR A 191 -0.80 4.58 15.76
CA TYR A 191 0.11 5.70 16.01
C TYR A 191 1.57 5.28 16.19
N GLN A 192 2.05 4.36 15.36
CA GLN A 192 3.42 3.88 15.46
C GLN A 192 4.41 5.01 15.12
N PRO A 193 5.59 5.08 15.77
CA PRO A 193 6.57 6.14 15.51
C PRO A 193 7.04 6.23 14.04
N ASN A 194 6.95 5.13 13.28
CA ASN A 194 7.33 5.02 11.89
C ASN A 194 6.18 5.24 10.89
N GLN A 195 5.00 5.67 11.35
CA GLN A 195 3.82 5.88 10.48
C GLN A 195 4.10 6.83 9.31
N ILE A 196 4.82 7.95 9.54
CA ILE A 196 5.12 8.95 8.51
C ILE A 196 6.07 8.39 7.44
N PRO A 197 7.21 7.76 7.81
CA PRO A 197 8.02 7.02 6.83
C PRO A 197 7.26 5.96 6.03
N LEU A 198 6.31 5.23 6.65
CA LEU A 198 5.53 4.21 5.97
C LEU A 198 4.50 4.81 5.00
N VAL A 199 3.84 5.91 5.36
CA VAL A 199 2.96 6.67 4.45
C VAL A 199 3.76 7.18 3.24
N ARG A 200 4.96 7.72 3.44
CA ARG A 200 5.84 8.14 2.32
C ARG A 200 6.21 6.98 1.40
N ARG A 201 6.58 5.83 1.98
CA ARG A 201 6.89 4.62 1.21
C ARG A 201 5.69 4.13 0.43
N PHE A 202 4.50 4.15 1.03
CA PHE A 202 3.26 3.79 0.35
C PHE A 202 2.97 4.73 -0.83
N MET A 203 3.04 6.05 -0.64
CA MET A 203 2.79 7.00 -1.73
C MET A 203 3.82 6.91 -2.85
N THR A 204 5.08 6.62 -2.51
CA THR A 204 6.15 6.34 -3.48
C THR A 204 5.82 5.10 -4.32
N TRP A 205 5.44 4.00 -3.64
CA TRP A 205 5.03 2.75 -4.27
C TRP A 205 3.80 2.95 -5.15
N LEU A 206 2.75 3.61 -4.64
CA LEU A 206 1.53 3.90 -5.39
C LEU A 206 1.86 4.64 -6.70
N ARG A 207 2.73 5.63 -6.63
CA ARG A 207 3.19 6.36 -7.81
C ARG A 207 3.95 5.44 -8.78
N ASP A 208 4.81 4.54 -8.31
CA ASP A 208 5.55 3.61 -9.15
C ASP A 208 4.60 2.60 -9.86
N GLU A 209 3.58 2.10 -9.15
CA GLU A 209 2.54 1.24 -9.75
C GLU A 209 1.71 2.01 -10.80
N LEU A 210 1.34 3.26 -10.53
CA LEU A 210 0.69 4.12 -11.52
C LEU A 210 1.59 4.37 -12.74
N ASP A 211 2.89 4.59 -12.53
CA ASP A 211 3.87 4.74 -13.62
C ASP A 211 3.98 3.46 -14.48
N ALA A 212 3.76 2.27 -13.90
CA ALA A 212 3.73 0.99 -14.62
C ALA A 212 2.42 0.77 -15.41
N LEU A 213 1.29 1.27 -14.92
CA LEU A 213 -0.03 1.15 -15.56
C LEU A 213 -0.31 2.21 -16.63
N LYS A 214 0.47 3.28 -16.70
CA LYS A 214 0.23 4.37 -17.64
C LYS A 214 0.16 3.88 -19.09
N PRO A 215 -0.73 4.44 -19.93
CA PRO A 215 -0.92 3.97 -21.29
C PRO A 215 0.31 4.25 -22.18
N ALA A 216 0.72 3.26 -22.96
CA ALA A 216 1.80 3.38 -23.94
C ALA A 216 1.25 3.66 -25.35
N PHE A 217 1.23 4.92 -25.77
CA PHE A 217 0.67 5.33 -27.07
C PHE A 217 1.54 4.99 -28.29
N THR A 218 2.73 4.41 -28.10
CA THR A 218 3.67 4.09 -29.18
C THR A 218 3.40 2.74 -29.86
N LYS A 219 2.56 1.88 -29.29
CA LYS A 219 2.35 0.49 -29.74
C LYS A 219 1.16 0.31 -30.71
N GLY A 220 0.55 1.38 -31.20
CA GLY A 220 -0.69 1.34 -32.00
C GLY A 220 -1.96 1.27 -31.14
N GLY A 221 -3.14 1.36 -31.77
CA GLY A 221 -4.44 1.45 -31.08
C GLY A 221 -4.99 2.88 -30.96
N PHE A 222 -6.23 3.01 -30.47
CA PHE A 222 -6.84 4.32 -30.18
C PHE A 222 -6.39 4.81 -28.79
N PRO A 223 -5.72 5.98 -28.69
CA PRO A 223 -5.18 6.47 -27.42
C PRO A 223 -6.21 6.57 -26.28
N ASP A 224 -7.46 6.91 -26.60
CA ASP A 224 -8.54 7.00 -25.64
C ASP A 224 -9.02 5.64 -25.12
N GLU A 225 -9.01 4.59 -25.94
CA GLU A 225 -9.30 3.22 -25.49
C GLU A 225 -8.19 2.69 -24.59
N LEU A 226 -6.92 2.95 -24.93
CA LEU A 226 -5.78 2.61 -24.09
C LEU A 226 -5.84 3.33 -22.73
N LEU A 227 -6.23 4.60 -22.72
CA LEU A 227 -6.43 5.36 -21.48
C LEU A 227 -7.50 4.70 -20.60
N MET A 228 -8.66 4.35 -21.17
CA MET A 228 -9.76 3.73 -20.42
C MET A 228 -9.34 2.39 -19.81
N GLN A 229 -8.62 1.55 -20.58
CA GLN A 229 -8.09 0.27 -20.09
C GLN A 229 -7.09 0.47 -18.94
N SER A 230 -6.18 1.46 -19.06
CA SER A 230 -5.24 1.79 -17.98
C SER A 230 -5.97 2.29 -16.72
N ILE A 231 -7.04 3.09 -16.87
CA ILE A 231 -7.86 3.55 -15.73
C ILE A 231 -8.56 2.38 -15.04
N GLU A 232 -9.12 1.43 -15.80
CA GLU A 232 -9.79 0.26 -15.24
C GLU A 232 -8.85 -0.55 -14.32
N GLN A 233 -7.58 -0.69 -14.73
CA GLN A 233 -6.54 -1.41 -13.98
C GLN A 233 -6.12 -0.73 -12.67
N THR A 234 -6.51 0.52 -12.40
CA THR A 234 -6.14 1.21 -11.15
C THR A 234 -7.06 0.90 -9.97
N THR A 235 -8.15 0.16 -10.17
CA THR A 235 -9.20 -0.04 -9.16
C THR A 235 -8.63 -0.51 -7.81
N ASP A 236 -7.78 -1.54 -7.81
CA ASP A 236 -7.19 -2.08 -6.58
C ASP A 236 -6.20 -1.11 -5.90
N LEU A 237 -5.53 -0.25 -6.68
CA LEU A 237 -4.66 0.80 -6.14
C LEU A 237 -5.48 1.88 -5.42
N VAL A 238 -6.64 2.26 -5.98
CA VAL A 238 -7.56 3.20 -5.33
C VAL A 238 -8.14 2.61 -4.06
N ILE A 239 -8.48 1.31 -4.04
CA ILE A 239 -8.96 0.62 -2.83
C ILE A 239 -7.90 0.65 -1.74
N GLN A 240 -6.65 0.31 -2.06
CA GLN A 240 -5.56 0.34 -1.07
C GLN A 240 -5.29 1.74 -0.53
N PHE A 241 -5.33 2.76 -1.40
CA PHE A 241 -5.24 4.15 -0.96
C PHE A 241 -6.42 4.55 -0.06
N ALA A 242 -7.64 4.16 -0.45
CA ALA A 242 -8.86 4.45 0.29
C ALA A 242 -8.83 3.87 1.72
N GLN A 243 -8.31 2.66 1.91
CA GLN A 243 -8.18 2.03 3.23
C GLN A 243 -7.26 2.82 4.17
N ILE A 244 -6.17 3.39 3.66
CA ILE A 244 -5.29 4.23 4.47
C ILE A 244 -5.95 5.58 4.76
N ALA A 245 -6.58 6.19 3.76
CA ALA A 245 -7.33 7.45 3.91
C ALA A 245 -8.46 7.33 4.95
N GLU A 246 -9.18 6.21 4.95
CA GLU A 246 -10.22 5.89 5.92
C GLU A 246 -9.67 5.83 7.34
N VAL A 247 -8.57 5.10 7.55
CA VAL A 247 -7.94 5.00 8.87
C VAL A 247 -7.41 6.35 9.33
N ILE A 248 -6.78 7.15 8.46
CA ILE A 248 -6.34 8.51 8.80
C ILE A 248 -7.52 9.36 9.28
N ALA A 249 -8.63 9.33 8.56
CA ALA A 249 -9.84 10.06 8.91
C ALA A 249 -10.45 9.55 10.23
N THR A 250 -10.57 8.24 10.38
CA THR A 250 -11.16 7.58 11.55
C THR A 250 -10.36 7.88 12.82
N MET A 251 -9.03 7.82 12.73
CA MET A 251 -8.14 8.12 13.84
C MET A 251 -7.96 9.62 14.09
N ASN A 252 -8.39 10.50 13.18
CA ASN A 252 -8.07 11.93 13.23
C ASN A 252 -6.55 12.19 13.25
N ASN A 253 -5.80 11.42 12.47
CA ASN A 253 -4.35 11.45 12.50
C ASN A 253 -3.80 12.62 11.65
N TYR A 254 -3.59 13.77 12.28
CA TYR A 254 -3.16 15.00 11.61
C TYR A 254 -1.83 14.82 10.86
N ASP A 255 -0.83 14.20 11.50
CA ASP A 255 0.50 14.07 10.90
C ASP A 255 0.46 13.20 9.64
N ALA A 256 -0.25 12.07 9.69
CA ALA A 256 -0.42 11.20 8.53
C ALA A 256 -1.25 11.87 7.42
N ALA A 257 -2.27 12.64 7.79
CA ALA A 257 -3.09 13.40 6.82
C ALA A 257 -2.29 14.48 6.10
N SER A 258 -1.52 15.29 6.84
CA SER A 258 -0.63 16.30 6.27
C SER A 258 0.44 15.66 5.39
N GLU A 259 0.97 14.49 5.78
CA GLU A 259 1.92 13.75 4.95
C GLU A 259 1.29 13.26 3.65
N ILE A 260 0.12 12.60 3.67
CA ILE A 260 -0.58 12.19 2.43
C ILE A 260 -0.82 13.39 1.52
N TYR A 261 -1.33 14.50 2.09
CA TYR A 261 -1.62 15.70 1.32
C TYR A 261 -0.39 16.25 0.60
N LYS A 262 0.76 16.32 1.30
CA LYS A 262 2.04 16.73 0.70
C LYS A 262 2.51 15.76 -0.38
N GLN A 263 2.38 14.46 -0.14
CA GLN A 263 2.81 13.43 -1.09
C GLN A 263 1.99 13.38 -2.40
N PHE A 264 0.87 14.12 -2.51
CA PHE A 264 0.23 14.35 -3.82
C PHE A 264 1.17 15.04 -4.82
N GLU A 265 2.22 15.73 -4.36
CA GLU A 265 3.35 16.19 -5.19
C GLU A 265 3.80 15.12 -6.20
N LEU A 266 4.00 13.87 -5.74
CA LEU A 266 4.46 12.76 -6.58
C LEU A 266 3.55 12.47 -7.78
N ILE A 267 2.24 12.65 -7.61
CA ILE A 267 1.23 12.42 -8.65
C ILE A 267 1.07 13.67 -9.51
N LEU A 268 1.03 14.86 -8.90
CA LEU A 268 0.81 16.12 -9.60
C LEU A 268 2.00 16.53 -10.48
N GLU A 269 3.21 16.12 -10.15
CA GLU A 269 4.36 16.24 -11.04
C GLU A 269 4.20 15.46 -12.34
N ARG A 270 3.37 14.41 -12.36
CA ARG A 270 3.05 13.67 -13.60
C ARG A 270 2.00 14.37 -14.46
N TYR A 271 1.52 15.54 -14.07
CA TYR A 271 0.57 16.33 -14.88
C TYR A 271 1.27 17.11 -16.00
N ASN A 272 2.60 17.25 -15.91
CA ASN A 272 3.42 17.93 -16.91
C ASN A 272 4.67 17.11 -17.22
N MET A 273 5.38 17.56 -18.25
CA MET A 273 6.71 17.03 -18.52
C MET A 273 7.71 17.43 -17.43
N PRO A 274 8.49 16.49 -16.88
CA PRO A 274 9.72 16.82 -16.14
C PRO A 274 10.60 17.87 -16.81
N ARG A 275 11.16 18.80 -16.03
CA ARG A 275 12.03 19.89 -16.53
C ARG A 275 13.29 19.39 -17.22
N THR A 276 13.76 18.20 -16.85
CA THR A 276 15.02 17.59 -17.32
C THR A 276 14.88 16.83 -18.64
N PHE A 277 13.67 16.66 -19.16
CA PHE A 277 13.46 15.89 -20.38
C PHE A 277 13.55 16.77 -21.62
N PHE A 278 14.26 16.26 -22.62
CA PHE A 278 14.42 16.87 -23.92
C PHE A 278 13.84 15.91 -24.98
N GLY A 279 12.64 16.21 -25.47
CA GLY A 279 11.95 15.39 -26.45
C GLY A 279 10.55 15.91 -26.77
N ASN A 280 9.88 15.24 -27.71
CA ASN A 280 8.49 15.55 -28.05
C ASN A 280 7.56 14.84 -27.08
N TYR A 281 6.54 15.57 -26.64
CA TYR A 281 5.45 15.04 -25.83
C TYR A 281 4.13 15.64 -26.31
N LYS A 282 3.02 14.98 -25.99
CA LYS A 282 1.67 15.46 -26.25
C LYS A 282 0.99 15.73 -24.91
N ASN A 283 0.10 16.70 -24.87
CA ASN A 283 -0.64 17.02 -23.65
C ASN A 283 -1.51 15.84 -23.13
N ILE A 284 -1.88 14.92 -24.03
CA ILE A 284 -2.60 13.68 -23.72
C ILE A 284 -1.75 12.65 -22.95
N ASP A 285 -0.42 12.79 -22.94
CA ASP A 285 0.50 11.87 -22.24
C ASP A 285 0.30 11.92 -20.71
N PHE A 286 -0.38 12.96 -20.22
CA PHE A 286 -0.64 13.20 -18.80
C PHE A 286 -2.09 12.92 -18.38
N ASP A 287 -2.96 12.57 -19.33
CA ASP A 287 -4.41 12.44 -19.08
C ASP A 287 -4.74 11.32 -18.08
N PHE A 288 -3.95 10.24 -18.06
CA PHE A 288 -4.05 9.16 -17.07
C PHE A 288 -3.90 9.69 -15.64
N TYR A 289 -2.83 10.46 -15.39
CA TYR A 289 -2.55 11.01 -14.07
C TYR A 289 -3.60 12.05 -13.65
N LYS A 290 -4.12 12.85 -14.59
CA LYS A 290 -5.18 13.83 -14.31
C LYS A 290 -6.47 13.17 -13.82
N PHE A 291 -6.83 12.02 -14.39
CA PHE A 291 -7.99 11.25 -13.95
C PHE A 291 -7.75 10.65 -12.56
N ILE A 292 -6.70 9.84 -12.42
CA ILE A 292 -6.47 9.09 -11.17
C ILE A 292 -6.09 10.00 -10.00
N GLY A 293 -5.38 11.10 -10.26
CA GLY A 293 -5.06 12.10 -9.24
C GLY A 293 -6.30 12.80 -8.70
N HIS A 294 -7.30 13.08 -9.55
CA HIS A 294 -8.61 13.58 -9.10
C HIS A 294 -9.35 12.55 -8.27
N GLU A 295 -9.45 11.30 -8.75
CA GLU A 295 -10.15 10.23 -8.03
C GLU A 295 -9.56 9.97 -6.64
N LEU A 296 -8.22 9.87 -6.53
CA LEU A 296 -7.52 9.69 -5.25
C LEU A 296 -7.72 10.88 -4.30
N PHE A 297 -7.68 12.11 -4.82
CA PHE A 297 -7.82 13.30 -4.00
C PHE A 297 -9.24 13.46 -3.45
N VAL A 298 -10.27 13.28 -4.29
CA VAL A 298 -11.67 13.30 -3.84
C VAL A 298 -11.93 12.17 -2.86
N THR A 299 -11.39 10.98 -3.13
CA THR A 299 -11.43 9.84 -2.21
C THR A 299 -10.91 10.21 -0.82
N PHE A 300 -9.74 10.87 -0.73
CA PHE A 300 -9.18 11.29 0.56
C PHE A 300 -10.12 12.23 1.32
N PHE A 301 -10.63 13.27 0.65
CA PHE A 301 -11.54 14.22 1.27
C PHE A 301 -12.92 13.61 1.60
N SER A 302 -13.35 12.57 0.89
CA SER A 302 -14.61 11.86 1.20
C SER A 302 -14.59 11.25 2.59
N PHE A 303 -13.48 10.62 3.00
CA PHE A 303 -13.33 10.09 4.35
C PHE A 303 -13.22 11.18 5.41
N LEU A 304 -12.47 12.25 5.12
CA LEU A 304 -12.38 13.38 6.05
C LEU A 304 -13.77 14.01 6.31
N ILE A 305 -14.60 14.12 5.27
CA ILE A 305 -15.96 14.64 5.37
C ILE A 305 -16.86 13.64 6.11
N ARG A 306 -16.81 12.35 5.77
CA ARG A 306 -17.53 11.26 6.44
C ARG A 306 -17.31 11.30 7.96
N GLU A 307 -16.05 11.48 8.38
CA GLU A 307 -15.63 11.53 9.78
C GLU A 307 -15.69 12.95 10.41
N ASN A 308 -16.29 13.92 9.72
CA ASN A 308 -16.46 15.30 10.20
C ASN A 308 -15.14 15.98 10.63
N ARG A 309 -14.04 15.70 9.93
CA ARG A 309 -12.69 16.25 10.20
C ARG A 309 -12.53 17.66 9.64
N TRP A 310 -13.48 18.53 9.96
CA TRP A 310 -13.60 19.88 9.41
C TRP A 310 -12.33 20.72 9.61
N GLN A 311 -11.78 20.77 10.83
CA GLN A 311 -10.56 21.56 11.07
C GLN A 311 -9.39 21.05 10.22
N LEU A 312 -9.19 19.73 10.17
CA LEU A 312 -8.14 19.12 9.33
C LEU A 312 -8.36 19.44 7.84
N ILE A 313 -9.60 19.37 7.33
CA ILE A 313 -9.92 19.79 5.96
C ILE A 313 -9.55 21.25 5.72
N ALA A 314 -9.81 22.14 6.67
CA ALA A 314 -9.46 23.55 6.56
C ALA A 314 -7.94 23.74 6.47
N ASP A 315 -7.20 23.11 7.38
CA ASP A 315 -5.73 23.19 7.44
C ASP A 315 -5.12 22.67 6.13
N LEU A 316 -5.56 21.51 5.65
CA LEU A 316 -5.06 20.91 4.41
C LEU A 316 -5.37 21.77 3.17
N LEU A 317 -6.59 22.30 3.04
CA LEU A 317 -6.97 23.13 1.88
C LEU A 317 -6.43 24.57 1.92
N GLU A 318 -5.74 24.95 3.00
CA GLU A 318 -4.91 26.15 3.07
C GLU A 318 -3.45 25.88 2.63
N GLU A 319 -2.98 24.64 2.72
CA GLU A 319 -1.65 24.26 2.25
C GLU A 319 -1.58 24.24 0.71
N GLU A 320 -0.47 24.78 0.19
CA GLU A 320 -0.08 24.62 -1.22
C GLU A 320 0.80 23.37 -1.39
N ILE A 321 0.67 22.72 -2.54
CA ILE A 321 1.44 21.53 -2.90
C ILE A 321 2.57 21.94 -3.83
N TYR A 322 3.78 21.47 -3.57
CA TYR A 322 4.91 21.72 -4.46
C TYR A 322 4.82 20.81 -5.71
N VAL A 323 5.07 21.38 -6.88
CA VAL A 323 5.10 20.72 -8.18
C VAL A 323 6.24 21.32 -8.96
N GLU A 324 7.38 20.61 -9.00
CA GLU A 324 8.61 21.15 -9.58
C GLU A 324 8.40 21.61 -11.03
N ASN A 325 7.73 20.81 -11.84
CA ASN A 325 7.58 21.04 -13.28
C ASN A 325 6.35 21.89 -13.68
N HIS A 326 5.89 22.76 -12.79
CA HIS A 326 4.77 23.65 -13.07
C HIS A 326 5.07 24.64 -14.23
N GLN A 327 4.18 24.72 -15.22
CA GLN A 327 4.41 25.47 -16.47
C GLN A 327 3.99 26.95 -16.43
N ILE A 328 3.22 27.40 -15.43
CA ILE A 328 2.52 28.71 -15.48
C ILE A 328 3.28 29.85 -14.77
N SER A 329 4.24 29.59 -13.86
CA SER A 329 5.10 30.64 -13.29
C SER A 329 6.56 30.21 -13.20
N LYS A 330 7.47 31.16 -13.46
CA LYS A 330 8.92 30.98 -13.24
C LYS A 330 9.31 30.98 -11.75
N GLU A 331 8.37 31.26 -10.86
CA GLU A 331 8.66 31.48 -9.45
C GLU A 331 7.71 30.62 -8.60
N GLN A 332 8.34 29.67 -7.90
CA GLN A 332 7.90 28.94 -6.70
C GLN A 332 7.28 27.54 -6.84
N GLY A 333 6.72 27.12 -7.99
CA GLY A 333 6.27 25.72 -8.18
C GLY A 333 5.17 25.26 -7.22
N LEU A 334 4.59 26.15 -6.42
CA LEU A 334 3.50 25.85 -5.49
C LEU A 334 2.15 25.96 -6.20
N VAL A 335 1.26 25.01 -5.97
CA VAL A 335 -0.09 24.96 -6.54
C VAL A 335 -1.14 24.69 -5.46
N SER A 336 -2.28 25.34 -5.59
CA SER A 336 -3.47 25.06 -4.75
C SER A 336 -4.15 23.74 -5.16
N PHE A 337 -4.96 23.15 -4.26
CA PHE A 337 -5.78 21.95 -4.51
C PHE A 337 -6.60 22.01 -5.82
N ILE A 338 -7.00 23.21 -6.26
CA ILE A 338 -7.69 23.44 -7.54
C ILE A 338 -6.91 22.85 -8.73
N TYR A 339 -5.59 22.78 -8.61
CA TYR A 339 -4.72 22.22 -9.63
C TYR A 339 -4.95 20.71 -9.88
N VAL A 340 -5.48 19.98 -8.90
CA VAL A 340 -5.73 18.53 -9.02
C VAL A 340 -6.80 18.22 -10.06
N SER A 341 -7.86 19.04 -10.11
CA SER A 341 -8.99 18.86 -11.04
C SER A 341 -8.68 19.44 -12.42
N LYS A 342 -7.96 18.68 -13.26
CA LYS A 342 -7.68 19.04 -14.66
C LYS A 342 -8.53 18.27 -15.65
N HIS A 343 -8.74 18.88 -16.81
CA HIS A 343 -9.44 18.25 -17.93
C HIS A 343 -8.64 17.08 -18.52
N VAL A 344 -9.32 15.96 -18.74
CA VAL A 344 -8.80 14.75 -19.40
C VAL A 344 -9.22 14.77 -20.88
N LYS A 345 -8.33 15.18 -21.79
CA LYS A 345 -8.67 15.45 -23.19
C LYS A 345 -9.11 14.20 -23.95
N LEU A 346 -8.47 13.07 -23.70
CA LEU A 346 -8.77 11.81 -24.36
C LEU A 346 -10.18 11.30 -24.07
N LEU A 347 -10.76 11.59 -22.90
CA LEU A 347 -12.15 11.20 -22.59
C LEU A 347 -13.18 12.00 -23.41
N ASN A 348 -12.91 13.28 -23.71
CA ASN A 348 -13.73 14.03 -24.66
C ASN A 348 -13.53 13.51 -26.09
N TYR A 349 -12.28 13.23 -26.48
CA TYR A 349 -11.99 12.64 -27.77
C TYR A 349 -12.71 11.29 -27.96
N HIS A 350 -12.79 10.46 -26.91
CA HIS A 350 -13.56 9.21 -26.92
C HIS A 350 -15.03 9.45 -27.27
N LYS A 351 -15.67 10.37 -26.54
CA LYS A 351 -17.06 10.79 -26.77
C LYS A 351 -17.27 11.24 -28.21
N GLU A 352 -16.41 12.10 -28.72
CA GLU A 352 -16.51 12.67 -30.07
C GLU A 352 -16.27 11.62 -31.17
N ARG A 353 -15.20 10.81 -31.04
CA ARG A 353 -14.81 9.78 -32.00
C ARG A 353 -15.90 8.72 -32.17
N LEU A 354 -16.49 8.28 -31.06
CA LEU A 354 -17.54 7.27 -31.04
C LEU A 354 -18.96 7.86 -31.15
N ARG A 355 -19.09 9.20 -31.22
CA ARG A 355 -20.37 9.92 -31.29
C ARG A 355 -21.34 9.51 -30.17
N LEU A 356 -20.81 9.36 -28.95
CA LEU A 356 -21.59 8.93 -27.79
C LEU A 356 -22.51 10.05 -27.33
N SER A 357 -23.79 9.73 -27.12
CA SER A 357 -24.77 10.63 -26.49
C SER A 357 -24.62 10.59 -24.97
N ARG A 358 -23.44 11.00 -24.47
CA ARG A 358 -23.10 11.04 -23.04
C ARG A 358 -22.73 12.47 -22.65
N ILE A 359 -23.09 12.88 -21.44
CA ILE A 359 -22.75 14.21 -20.93
C ILE A 359 -21.23 14.31 -20.71
N SER A 360 -20.67 13.41 -19.90
CA SER A 360 -19.24 13.39 -19.55
C SER A 360 -18.77 11.95 -19.35
N ILE A 361 -17.82 11.50 -20.17
CA ILE A 361 -17.22 10.16 -20.01
C ILE A 361 -16.43 10.07 -18.70
N HIS A 362 -15.83 11.18 -18.24
CA HIS A 362 -15.19 11.24 -16.93
C HIS A 362 -16.21 10.89 -15.82
N ALA A 363 -17.38 11.52 -15.85
CA ALA A 363 -18.41 11.27 -14.85
C ALA A 363 -18.94 9.84 -14.93
N ASP A 364 -19.10 9.30 -16.14
CA ASP A 364 -19.58 7.93 -16.35
C ASP A 364 -18.64 6.90 -15.72
N ILE A 365 -17.32 7.04 -15.92
CA ILE A 365 -16.31 6.14 -15.34
C ILE A 365 -16.32 6.22 -13.82
N LEU A 366 -16.34 7.43 -13.23
CA LEU A 366 -16.40 7.61 -11.77
C LEU A 366 -17.68 6.99 -11.19
N ASN A 367 -18.83 7.23 -11.84
CA ASN A 367 -20.10 6.68 -11.39
C ASN A 367 -20.12 5.15 -11.43
N GLU A 368 -19.61 4.53 -12.49
CA GLU A 368 -19.52 3.08 -12.61
C GLU A 368 -18.66 2.47 -11.49
N ARG A 369 -17.44 3.00 -11.31
CA ARG A 369 -16.45 2.53 -10.32
C ARG A 369 -16.92 2.67 -8.87
N HIS A 370 -17.69 3.70 -8.56
CA HIS A 370 -18.19 3.96 -7.20
C HIS A 370 -19.65 3.49 -6.97
N THR A 371 -20.27 2.87 -7.98
CA THR A 371 -21.59 2.21 -7.83
C THR A 371 -21.49 0.69 -7.86
N GLN A 372 -20.42 0.14 -8.45
CA GLN A 372 -20.23 -1.29 -8.64
C GLN A 372 -18.88 -1.77 -8.10
N GLY A 373 -18.76 -3.07 -7.80
CA GLY A 373 -17.52 -3.70 -7.38
C GLY A 373 -17.09 -3.38 -5.94
N GLU A 374 -15.84 -3.71 -5.60
CA GLU A 374 -15.30 -3.56 -4.24
C GLU A 374 -15.06 -2.09 -3.87
N LEU A 375 -14.65 -1.25 -4.83
CA LEU A 375 -14.42 0.18 -4.56
C LEU A 375 -15.71 0.89 -4.10
N ALA A 376 -16.85 0.56 -4.69
CA ALA A 376 -18.15 1.10 -4.29
C ALA A 376 -18.55 0.74 -2.84
N LYS A 377 -18.05 -0.37 -2.29
CA LYS A 377 -18.29 -0.75 -0.89
C LYS A 377 -17.48 0.11 0.08
N VAL A 378 -16.30 0.54 -0.34
CA VAL A 378 -15.39 1.37 0.46
C VAL A 378 -15.79 2.85 0.36
N ILE A 379 -16.07 3.32 -0.85
CA ILE A 379 -16.49 4.70 -1.15
C ILE A 379 -17.69 4.66 -2.09
N PRO A 380 -18.91 4.66 -1.55
CA PRO A 380 -20.12 4.77 -2.36
C PRO A 380 -20.15 6.10 -3.13
N ILE A 381 -20.72 6.08 -4.34
CA ILE A 381 -20.78 7.26 -5.23
C ILE A 381 -21.38 8.51 -4.58
N GLN A 382 -22.35 8.38 -3.67
CA GLN A 382 -22.92 9.54 -2.99
C GLN A 382 -21.87 10.28 -2.14
N GLU A 383 -21.00 9.55 -1.46
CA GLU A 383 -19.97 10.15 -0.60
C GLU A 383 -18.84 10.78 -1.42
N PHE A 384 -18.49 10.13 -2.53
CA PHE A 384 -17.56 10.72 -3.51
C PHE A 384 -18.12 12.02 -4.08
N MET A 385 -19.40 12.04 -4.49
CA MET A 385 -20.08 13.25 -5.00
C MET A 385 -20.17 14.36 -3.97
N ASP A 386 -20.46 14.03 -2.71
CA ASP A 386 -20.49 15.00 -1.61
C ASP A 386 -19.11 15.68 -1.45
N ALA A 387 -18.02 14.91 -1.53
CA ALA A 387 -16.67 15.45 -1.43
C ALA A 387 -16.24 16.27 -2.67
N ASP A 388 -16.53 15.80 -3.87
CA ASP A 388 -16.24 16.51 -5.12
C ASP A 388 -17.01 17.85 -5.16
N CYS A 389 -18.27 17.84 -4.70
CA CYS A 389 -19.08 19.04 -4.54
C CYS A 389 -18.52 19.98 -3.46
N PHE A 390 -18.03 19.46 -2.34
CA PHE A 390 -17.42 20.26 -1.29
C PHE A 390 -16.19 21.02 -1.80
N LEU A 391 -15.30 20.35 -2.52
CA LEU A 391 -14.10 20.94 -3.11
C LEU A 391 -14.44 22.01 -4.16
N PHE A 392 -15.51 21.79 -4.93
CA PHE A 392 -16.08 22.83 -5.80
C PHE A 392 -16.55 24.06 -5.01
N LEU A 393 -17.33 23.88 -3.94
CA LEU A 393 -17.82 24.99 -3.12
C LEU A 393 -16.67 25.79 -2.49
N ARG A 394 -15.66 25.11 -1.95
CA ARG A 394 -14.43 25.75 -1.46
C ARG A 394 -13.77 26.57 -2.57
N SER A 395 -13.60 26.00 -3.76
CA SER A 395 -12.99 26.71 -4.91
C SER A 395 -13.80 27.95 -5.31
N GLU A 396 -15.14 27.85 -5.37
CA GLU A 396 -16.02 28.96 -5.72
C GLU A 396 -16.05 30.06 -4.66
N PHE A 397 -15.97 29.71 -3.38
CA PHE A 397 -15.98 30.68 -2.30
C PHE A 397 -14.62 31.37 -2.14
N MET A 398 -13.50 30.71 -2.43
CA MET A 398 -12.19 31.36 -2.38
C MET A 398 -11.96 32.36 -3.53
N ALA A 399 -12.56 32.14 -4.70
CA ALA A 399 -12.22 32.90 -5.90
C ALA A 399 -12.60 34.41 -5.79
N PRO A 400 -11.65 35.35 -6.02
CA PRO A 400 -12.00 36.69 -6.47
C PRO A 400 -12.71 36.58 -7.83
N ALA A 401 -13.67 37.47 -8.11
CA ALA A 401 -14.52 37.43 -9.31
C ALA A 401 -13.78 37.43 -10.68
N ALA A 402 -12.45 37.53 -10.71
CA ALA A 402 -11.64 37.78 -11.91
C ALA A 402 -10.97 36.56 -12.57
N SER A 403 -11.00 35.34 -12.00
CA SER A 403 -10.40 34.15 -12.63
C SER A 403 -11.44 33.05 -12.88
N GLN A 404 -11.97 33.01 -14.10
CA GLN A 404 -12.94 31.99 -14.53
C GLN A 404 -12.28 30.68 -14.98
N TRP A 405 -10.97 30.67 -15.24
CA TRP A 405 -10.27 29.57 -15.92
C TRP A 405 -9.49 28.62 -15.00
N ASN A 406 -9.37 28.94 -13.70
CA ASN A 406 -8.62 28.13 -12.73
C ASN A 406 -9.52 27.78 -11.53
N LYS A 407 -10.46 26.86 -11.72
CA LYS A 407 -11.43 26.43 -10.72
C LYS A 407 -11.59 24.92 -10.69
N TRP A 408 -12.04 24.40 -9.55
CA TRP A 408 -12.37 22.99 -9.39
C TRP A 408 -13.56 22.62 -10.27
N ILE A 409 -13.48 21.50 -10.98
CA ILE A 409 -14.56 20.95 -11.78
C ILE A 409 -15.07 19.70 -11.06
N PRO A 410 -16.30 19.70 -10.53
CA PRO A 410 -16.85 18.53 -9.87
C PRO A 410 -17.35 17.53 -10.90
N TRP A 411 -16.47 16.68 -11.43
CA TRP A 411 -16.78 15.76 -12.54
C TRP A 411 -17.91 14.78 -12.21
N SER A 412 -17.99 14.32 -10.96
CA SER A 412 -19.03 13.37 -10.50
C SER A 412 -20.44 13.97 -10.45
N LYS A 413 -20.53 15.31 -10.59
CA LYS A 413 -21.77 16.07 -10.51
C LYS A 413 -22.92 15.56 -11.39
N VAL A 414 -22.59 15.02 -12.56
CA VAL A 414 -23.57 14.56 -13.55
C VAL A 414 -24.58 13.58 -12.95
N TYR A 415 -24.18 12.82 -11.93
CA TYR A 415 -25.00 11.80 -11.26
C TYR A 415 -25.60 12.25 -9.92
N MET A 416 -25.39 13.50 -9.53
CA MET A 416 -25.86 14.03 -8.27
C MET A 416 -27.39 14.14 -8.29
N GLN A 417 -28.05 13.47 -7.35
CA GLN A 417 -29.52 13.49 -7.18
C GLN A 417 -29.96 13.98 -5.81
N LYS A 418 -29.02 14.12 -4.88
CA LYS A 418 -29.28 14.51 -3.49
C LYS A 418 -28.34 15.63 -3.10
N VAL A 419 -28.86 16.51 -2.24
CA VAL A 419 -28.09 17.55 -1.59
C VAL A 419 -27.08 16.89 -0.63
N PRO A 420 -25.81 17.34 -0.59
CA PRO A 420 -24.83 16.78 0.32
C PRO A 420 -25.28 16.95 1.77
N ARG A 421 -25.09 15.89 2.57
CA ARG A 421 -25.64 15.85 3.94
C ARG A 421 -25.15 17.02 4.81
N TYR A 422 -23.89 17.41 4.67
CA TYR A 422 -23.31 18.51 5.43
C TYR A 422 -24.02 19.86 5.18
N LEU A 423 -24.60 20.10 3.99
CA LEU A 423 -25.40 21.30 3.72
C LEU A 423 -26.76 21.25 4.41
N LEU A 424 -27.40 20.07 4.48
CA LEU A 424 -28.66 19.89 5.18
C LEU A 424 -28.48 20.09 6.70
N GLU A 425 -27.42 19.51 7.26
CA GLU A 425 -27.05 19.66 8.67
C GLU A 425 -26.67 21.10 9.01
N ALA A 426 -26.10 21.86 8.07
CA ALA A 426 -25.80 23.27 8.22
C ALA A 426 -27.05 24.14 8.39
N SER A 427 -28.28 23.60 8.33
CA SER A 427 -29.46 24.32 8.80
C SER A 427 -29.39 24.66 10.30
N HIS A 428 -28.64 23.86 11.07
CA HIS A 428 -28.35 24.11 12.47
C HIS A 428 -27.07 24.95 12.65
N ILE A 429 -27.13 26.00 13.48
CA ILE A 429 -26.02 26.98 13.64
C ILE A 429 -24.69 26.31 14.01
N LYS A 430 -24.71 25.34 14.92
CA LYS A 430 -23.53 24.58 15.36
C LYS A 430 -22.81 23.86 14.21
N TYR A 431 -23.53 23.39 13.20
CA TYR A 431 -22.95 22.70 12.05
C TYR A 431 -22.56 23.70 10.94
N ALA A 432 -23.35 24.76 10.76
CA ALA A 432 -23.02 25.85 9.85
C ALA A 432 -21.66 26.48 10.19
N GLU A 433 -21.41 26.75 11.48
CA GLU A 433 -20.16 27.33 11.98
C GLU A 433 -18.94 26.45 11.69
N LYS A 434 -19.09 25.12 11.78
CA LYS A 434 -18.00 24.16 11.49
C LYS A 434 -17.57 24.17 10.02
N LEU A 435 -18.47 24.52 9.10
CA LEU A 435 -18.17 24.55 7.67
C LEU A 435 -17.50 25.86 7.20
N LEU A 436 -17.46 26.90 8.04
CA LEU A 436 -16.97 28.22 7.64
C LEU A 436 -15.50 28.19 7.21
N SER A 437 -14.60 27.78 8.12
CA SER A 437 -13.15 27.70 7.84
C SER A 437 -12.84 26.72 6.70
N PRO A 438 -13.38 25.47 6.70
CA PRO A 438 -13.17 24.52 5.61
C PRO A 438 -13.60 25.03 4.24
N LEU A 439 -14.68 25.80 4.15
CA LEU A 439 -15.16 26.40 2.90
C LEU A 439 -14.52 27.75 2.56
N GLY A 440 -13.70 28.31 3.45
CA GLY A 440 -12.94 29.54 3.20
C GLY A 440 -13.78 30.81 3.33
N ILE A 441 -14.79 30.77 4.21
CA ILE A 441 -15.72 31.86 4.45
C ILE A 441 -15.72 32.26 5.93
N LYS A 442 -16.02 33.54 6.20
CA LYS A 442 -15.82 34.13 7.54
C LYS A 442 -17.04 34.06 8.46
N ASN A 443 -18.24 34.00 7.89
CA ASN A 443 -19.49 34.01 8.67
C ASN A 443 -20.65 33.40 7.86
N ILE A 444 -21.72 33.08 8.57
CA ILE A 444 -22.94 32.47 8.02
C ILE A 444 -23.57 33.36 6.95
N ASP A 445 -23.60 34.68 7.12
CA ASP A 445 -24.20 35.58 6.12
C ASP A 445 -23.48 35.48 4.76
N THR A 446 -22.15 35.37 4.78
CA THR A 446 -21.34 35.14 3.57
C THR A 446 -21.66 33.78 2.94
N PHE A 447 -21.92 32.76 3.77
CA PHE A 447 -22.38 31.45 3.31
C PHE A 447 -23.71 31.57 2.55
N ARG A 448 -24.71 32.21 3.16
CA ARG A 448 -26.05 32.43 2.58
C ARG A 448 -25.99 33.20 1.25
N ILE A 449 -25.08 34.18 1.15
CA ILE A 449 -24.91 35.00 -0.07
C ILE A 449 -24.25 34.20 -1.20
N ARG A 450 -23.20 33.42 -0.90
CA ARG A 450 -22.38 32.77 -1.95
C ARG A 450 -22.95 31.45 -2.45
N LEU A 451 -23.71 30.75 -1.61
CA LEU A 451 -24.29 29.45 -1.97
C LEU A 451 -25.21 29.50 -3.21
N PRO A 452 -26.13 30.47 -3.38
CA PRO A 452 -26.96 30.52 -4.59
C PRO A 452 -26.14 30.74 -5.88
N ASP A 453 -25.10 31.58 -5.84
CA ASP A 453 -24.21 31.78 -7.00
C ASP A 453 -23.45 30.50 -7.37
N ALA A 454 -22.94 29.78 -6.37
CA ALA A 454 -22.27 28.50 -6.59
C ALA A 454 -23.25 27.44 -7.09
N SER A 455 -24.48 27.38 -6.57
CA SER A 455 -25.54 26.48 -7.04
C SER A 455 -25.86 26.72 -8.51
N ASN A 456 -26.05 27.99 -8.89
CA ASN A 456 -26.33 28.39 -10.27
C ASN A 456 -25.20 28.02 -11.24
N LYS A 457 -23.94 28.16 -10.83
CA LYS A 457 -22.79 27.74 -11.65
C LYS A 457 -22.74 26.22 -11.78
N LEU A 458 -22.96 25.51 -10.69
CA LEU A 458 -22.95 24.06 -10.64
C LEU A 458 -24.07 23.43 -11.46
N GLU A 459 -25.24 24.08 -11.53
CA GLU A 459 -26.37 23.68 -12.37
C GLU A 459 -26.08 23.87 -13.87
N LYS A 460 -25.35 24.92 -14.23
CA LYS A 460 -24.92 25.19 -15.62
C LYS A 460 -23.74 24.33 -16.08
N MET A 461 -23.02 23.70 -15.15
CA MET A 461 -21.93 22.80 -15.49
C MET A 461 -22.49 21.50 -16.06
N PHE A 462 -21.96 21.07 -17.21
CA PHE A 462 -22.35 19.83 -17.89
C PHE A 462 -23.80 19.78 -18.40
N SER A 463 -24.51 20.90 -18.46
CA SER A 463 -25.85 21.00 -19.02
C SER A 463 -25.82 21.55 -20.45
N ASP A 464 -26.28 20.77 -21.44
CA ASP A 464 -26.55 21.26 -22.82
C ASP A 464 -27.95 21.90 -22.95
N GLY A 465 -28.64 22.15 -21.83
CA GLY A 465 -30.00 22.71 -21.77
C GLY A 465 -30.48 23.00 -20.33
N PHE A 466 -31.73 23.43 -20.15
CA PHE A 466 -32.34 23.66 -18.84
C PHE A 466 -32.59 22.32 -18.13
N SER A 467 -31.84 22.05 -17.06
CA SER A 467 -32.13 20.96 -16.11
C SER A 467 -33.01 21.54 -15.00
N ASP A 468 -34.24 21.03 -14.82
CA ASP A 468 -35.13 21.44 -13.72
C ASP A 468 -34.61 21.03 -12.33
N PHE A 469 -33.54 20.22 -12.27
CA PHE A 469 -32.95 19.76 -11.03
C PHE A 469 -31.84 20.72 -10.57
N SER A 470 -32.14 21.54 -9.55
CA SER A 470 -31.13 22.32 -8.84
C SER A 470 -30.44 21.44 -7.79
N PRO A 471 -29.18 21.05 -7.99
CA PRO A 471 -28.70 19.87 -7.27
C PRO A 471 -28.28 20.13 -5.82
N LEU A 472 -28.06 21.40 -5.47
CA LEU A 472 -27.90 21.79 -4.07
C LEU A 472 -29.26 22.03 -3.42
N GLY A 473 -30.29 22.40 -4.19
CA GLY A 473 -31.72 22.35 -3.84
C GLY A 473 -32.12 22.93 -2.47
N ILE A 474 -31.25 23.72 -1.84
CA ILE A 474 -31.36 24.18 -0.47
C ILE A 474 -31.64 25.67 -0.46
N ASP A 475 -32.64 26.08 0.32
CA ASP A 475 -32.88 27.50 0.57
C ASP A 475 -31.70 28.04 1.42
N PRO A 476 -30.88 28.97 0.89
CA PRO A 476 -29.74 29.50 1.62
C PRO A 476 -30.12 30.14 2.96
N LEU A 477 -31.35 30.64 3.10
CA LEU A 477 -31.84 31.22 4.36
C LEU A 477 -31.93 30.20 5.49
N THR A 478 -32.01 28.90 5.16
CA THR A 478 -32.05 27.83 6.17
C THR A 478 -30.72 27.63 6.88
N ILE A 479 -29.59 28.01 6.27
CA ILE A 479 -28.25 27.82 6.86
C ILE A 479 -28.15 28.58 8.18
N GLY A 480 -27.88 27.88 9.28
CA GLY A 480 -27.78 28.44 10.63
C GLY A 480 -29.07 29.11 11.13
N SER A 481 -30.24 28.68 10.65
CA SER A 481 -31.54 29.22 11.05
C SER A 481 -32.15 28.51 12.27
N LYS A 482 -31.72 27.28 12.54
CA LYS A 482 -32.12 26.45 13.69
C LYS A 482 -31.01 26.39 14.72
#